data_AF-A0A3N5RC09-F1
#
_entry.id   AF-A0A3N5RC09-F1
#
_cell.length_a   1.000
_cell.length_b   1.000
_cell.length_c   1.000
_cell.angle_alpha   90.00
_cell.angle_beta   90.00
_cell.angle_gamma   90.00
#
_symmetry.space_group_name_H-M   'P 1'
#
loop_
_entity.id
_entity.type
_entity.pdbx_description
1 polymer ?
#
loop_
_entity_poly.entity_id
_entity_poly.type
_entity_poly.pdbx_seq_one_letter_code
_entity_poly.pdbx_strand_id
1 'polypeptide(L)'
;MRFLVRAQIPTEAGNKMIKNPKFMQNLEEYMKKVNPEASYFFEAGGDRTFAFIVNIDSVDMIPSIAEPLFQDIGAKVEFHPVMVFEDLKKAMGHLG
;
A
#
# COMPACT_ATOMS: atom_id res chain seq x y z
N MET A 1 13.30 0.07 -5.76
CA MET A 1 12.68 1.42 -5.99
C MET A 1 11.60 1.66 -4.95
N ARG A 2 11.45 2.88 -4.43
CA ARG A 2 10.46 3.17 -3.38
C ARG A 2 9.09 3.51 -3.98
N PHE A 3 8.06 2.85 -3.49
CA PHE A 3 6.67 3.06 -3.88
C PHE A 3 5.80 3.36 -2.68
N LEU A 4 4.85 4.28 -2.86
CA LEU A 4 3.64 4.34 -2.06
C LEU A 4 2.60 3.40 -2.69
N VAL A 5 2.24 2.35 -1.96
CA VAL A 5 1.13 1.47 -2.30
C VAL A 5 -0.08 1.90 -1.48
N ARG A 6 -1.11 2.42 -2.16
CA ARG A 6 -2.35 2.86 -1.53
C ARG A 6 -3.46 1.86 -1.82
N ALA A 7 -4.03 1.26 -0.78
CA ALA A 7 -5.17 0.37 -0.87
C ALA A 7 -6.39 1.02 -0.22
N GLN A 8 -7.35 1.47 -1.03
CA GLN A 8 -8.57 2.11 -0.57
C GLN A 8 -9.73 1.10 -0.60
N ILE A 9 -10.39 0.92 0.53
CA ILE A 9 -11.35 -0.14 0.78
C ILE A 9 -12.73 0.51 0.94
N PRO A 10 -13.66 0.29 -0.01
CA PRO A 10 -15.01 0.82 0.11
C PRO A 10 -15.64 0.45 1.44
N THR A 11 -16.41 1.38 2.01
CA THR A 11 -17.03 1.22 3.34
C THR A 11 -17.74 -0.13 3.52
N GLU A 12 -18.50 -0.60 2.52
CA GLU A 12 -19.20 -1.89 2.58
C GLU A 12 -18.23 -3.08 2.68
N ALA A 13 -17.17 -3.10 1.86
CA ALA A 13 -16.14 -4.13 1.90
C ALA A 13 -15.38 -4.10 3.23
N GLY A 14 -15.00 -2.91 3.70
CA GLY A 14 -14.32 -2.74 4.99
C GLY A 14 -15.17 -3.18 6.20
N ASN A 15 -16.50 -3.02 6.13
CA ASN A 15 -17.41 -3.50 7.17
C ASN A 15 -17.53 -5.04 7.20
N LYS A 16 -17.40 -5.70 6.05
CA LYS A 16 -17.32 -7.17 5.96
C LYS A 16 -15.96 -7.67 6.45
N MET A 17 -14.89 -6.99 6.04
CA MET A 17 -13.51 -7.28 6.43
C MET A 17 -13.33 -7.29 7.94
N ILE A 18 -13.80 -6.28 8.68
CA ILE A 18 -13.60 -6.22 10.14
C ILE A 18 -14.41 -7.28 10.92
N LYS A 19 -15.42 -7.88 10.31
CA LYS A 19 -16.17 -9.00 10.90
C LYS A 19 -15.45 -10.33 10.74
N ASN A 20 -14.43 -10.41 9.89
CA ASN A 20 -13.61 -11.61 9.74
C ASN A 20 -12.65 -11.71 10.94
N PRO A 21 -12.76 -12.73 11.80
CA PRO A 21 -11.91 -12.87 12.99
C PRO A 21 -10.42 -13.08 12.63
N LYS A 22 -10.12 -13.50 11.40
CA LYS A 22 -8.74 -13.69 10.91
C LYS A 22 -8.16 -12.46 10.24
N PHE A 23 -8.91 -11.36 10.10
CA PHE A 23 -8.45 -10.19 9.35
C PHE A 23 -7.12 -9.63 9.85
N MET A 24 -6.99 -9.41 11.18
CA MET A 24 -5.76 -8.86 11.74
C MET A 24 -4.55 -9.78 11.51
N GLN A 25 -4.72 -11.09 11.70
CA GLN A 25 -3.68 -12.08 11.41
C GLN A 25 -3.28 -12.06 9.92
N ASN A 26 -4.24 -12.07 9.01
CA ASN A 26 -3.97 -12.04 7.57
C ASN A 26 -3.25 -10.74 7.16
N LEU A 27 -3.61 -9.59 7.76
CA LEU A 27 -2.95 -8.31 7.51
C LEU A 27 -1.51 -8.32 8.04
N GLU A 28 -1.26 -8.91 9.22
CA GLU A 28 0.09 -9.10 9.76
C GLU A 28 0.95 -10.01 8.86
N GLU A 29 0.39 -11.13 8.38
CA GLU A 29 1.07 -12.03 7.45
C GLU A 29 1.39 -11.34 6.12
N TYR A 30 0.43 -10.56 5.59
CA TYR A 30 0.63 -9.73 4.40
C TYR A 30 1.77 -8.72 4.60
N MET A 31 1.75 -7.96 5.70
CA MET A 31 2.80 -6.97 5.99
C MET A 31 4.16 -7.64 6.19
N LYS A 32 4.21 -8.82 6.81
CA LYS A 32 5.46 -9.59 6.95
C LYS A 32 6.03 -10.02 5.61
N LYS A 33 5.17 -10.42 4.67
CA LYS A 33 5.57 -10.81 3.30
C LYS A 33 6.05 -9.62 2.48
N VAL A 34 5.31 -8.50 2.54
CA VAL A 34 5.60 -7.29 1.76
C VAL A 34 6.75 -6.47 2.36
N ASN A 35 6.96 -6.58 3.67
CA ASN A 35 7.99 -5.90 4.42
C ASN A 35 8.07 -4.38 4.14
N PRO A 36 6.98 -3.62 4.38
CA PRO A 36 6.97 -2.18 4.14
C PRO A 36 7.94 -1.45 5.09
N GLU A 37 8.59 -0.39 4.60
CA GLU A 37 9.38 0.55 5.41
C GLU A 37 8.49 1.26 6.44
N ALA A 38 7.24 1.55 6.07
CA ALA A 38 6.24 2.18 6.91
C ALA A 38 4.83 1.77 6.47
N SER A 39 3.93 1.65 7.45
CA SER A 39 2.52 1.34 7.24
C SER A 39 1.66 2.38 7.96
N TYR A 40 0.68 2.94 7.24
CA TYR A 40 -0.27 3.91 7.76
C TYR A 40 -1.70 3.42 7.48
N PHE A 41 -2.57 3.63 8.45
CA PHE A 41 -3.97 3.20 8.41
C PHE A 41 -4.84 4.42 8.77
N PHE A 42 -5.70 4.84 7.86
CA PHE A 42 -6.46 6.08 7.98
C PHE A 42 -7.70 6.07 7.08
N GLU A 43 -8.57 7.05 7.24
CA GLU A 43 -9.69 7.31 6.33
C GLU A 43 -9.27 8.26 5.20
N ALA A 44 -9.68 7.94 3.97
CA ALA A 44 -9.53 8.86 2.85
C ALA A 44 -10.82 8.86 2.04
N GLY A 45 -11.42 10.03 1.85
CA GLY A 45 -12.69 10.16 1.13
C GLY A 45 -13.85 9.36 1.75
N GLY A 46 -13.82 9.12 3.07
CA GLY A 46 -14.81 8.31 3.77
C GLY A 46 -14.57 6.80 3.75
N ASP A 47 -13.53 6.32 3.05
CA ASP A 47 -13.19 4.91 2.94
C ASP A 47 -11.95 4.54 3.77
N ARG A 48 -11.91 3.28 4.25
CA ARG A 48 -10.74 2.76 4.98
C ARG A 48 -9.57 2.65 4.02
N THR A 49 -8.43 3.20 4.39
CA THR A 49 -7.27 3.27 3.49
C THR A 49 -6.03 2.78 4.20
N PHE A 50 -5.31 1.88 3.54
CA PHE A 50 -3.98 1.45 3.95
C PHE A 50 -2.96 2.09 3.01
N ALA A 51 -1.89 2.64 3.56
CA ALA A 51 -0.77 3.15 2.80
C ALA A 51 0.51 2.46 3.27
N PHE A 52 1.23 1.87 2.33
CA PHE A 52 2.50 1.18 2.57
C PHE A 52 3.61 1.85 1.78
N ILE A 53 4.74 2.13 2.42
CA ILE A 53 5.98 2.49 1.73
C ILE A 53 6.76 1.21 1.48
N VAL A 54 6.89 0.78 0.23
CA VAL A 54 7.48 -0.52 -0.13
C VAL A 54 8.65 -0.32 -1.08
N ASN A 55 9.74 -1.05 -0.85
CA ASN A 55 10.81 -1.17 -1.83
C ASN A 55 10.49 -2.32 -2.80
N ILE A 56 10.28 -1.97 -4.07
CA ILE A 56 10.01 -2.90 -5.17
C ILE A 56 11.24 -2.93 -6.08
N ASP A 57 11.87 -4.10 -6.21
CA ASP A 57 13.10 -4.27 -6.98
C ASP A 57 12.82 -4.51 -8.47
N SER A 58 11.70 -5.14 -8.80
CA SER A 58 11.29 -5.42 -10.18
C SER A 58 9.77 -5.32 -10.37
N VAL A 59 9.34 -4.94 -11.57
CA VAL A 59 7.92 -4.65 -11.88
C VAL A 59 7.02 -5.89 -11.81
N ASP A 60 7.58 -7.08 -12.00
CA ASP A 60 6.87 -8.35 -11.88
C ASP A 60 6.48 -8.70 -10.43
N MET A 61 7.01 -7.98 -9.43
CA MET A 61 6.57 -8.12 -8.04
C MET A 61 5.21 -7.46 -7.77
N ILE A 62 4.74 -6.55 -8.63
CA ILE A 62 3.51 -5.77 -8.42
C ILE A 62 2.30 -6.69 -8.12
N PRO A 63 2.01 -7.75 -8.91
CA PRO A 63 0.90 -8.65 -8.62
C PRO A 63 1.01 -9.33 -7.25
N SER A 64 2.22 -9.68 -6.81
CA SER A 64 2.43 -10.36 -5.52
C SER A 64 2.07 -9.50 -4.30
N ILE A 65 2.08 -8.17 -4.48
CA ILE A 65 1.69 -7.15 -3.50
C ILE A 65 0.21 -6.80 -3.69
N ALA A 66 -0.25 -6.64 -4.93
CA ALA A 66 -1.59 -6.15 -5.24
C ALA A 66 -2.69 -7.20 -5.07
N GLU A 67 -2.47 -8.44 -5.52
CA GLU A 67 -3.50 -9.48 -5.55
C GLU A 67 -4.11 -9.79 -4.17
N PRO A 68 -3.34 -9.93 -3.07
CA PRO A 68 -3.94 -10.12 -1.75
C PRO A 68 -4.87 -8.97 -1.35
N LEU A 69 -4.53 -7.72 -1.70
CA LEU A 69 -5.36 -6.55 -1.43
C LEU A 69 -6.63 -6.53 -2.30
N PHE A 70 -6.55 -7.04 -3.54
CA PHE A 70 -7.71 -7.18 -4.42
C PHE A 70 -8.64 -8.30 -3.93
N GLN A 71 -8.11 -9.51 -3.77
CA GLN A 71 -8.90 -10.72 -3.55
C GLN A 71 -9.42 -10.81 -2.11
N ASP A 72 -8.57 -10.54 -1.12
CA ASP A 72 -8.93 -10.79 0.29
C ASP A 72 -9.69 -9.62 0.93
N ILE A 73 -9.50 -8.41 0.38
CA ILE A 73 -9.99 -7.16 0.98
C ILE A 73 -10.95 -6.40 0.05
N GLY A 74 -10.89 -6.62 -1.27
CA GLY A 74 -11.69 -5.86 -2.24
C GLY A 74 -11.25 -4.41 -2.37
N ALA A 75 -9.95 -4.14 -2.19
CA ALA A 75 -9.40 -2.80 -2.26
C ALA A 75 -9.22 -2.30 -3.70
N LYS A 76 -9.33 -0.99 -3.90
CA LYS A 76 -8.75 -0.30 -5.06
C LYS A 76 -7.28 0.01 -4.73
N VAL A 77 -6.36 -0.55 -5.51
CA VAL A 77 -4.92 -0.44 -5.25
C VAL A 77 -4.25 0.45 -6.28
N GLU A 78 -3.43 1.39 -5.80
CA GLU A 78 -2.59 2.26 -6.62
C GLU A 78 -1.13 2.13 -6.20
N PHE A 79 -0.23 2.26 -7.18
CA PHE A 79 1.22 2.25 -6.99
C PHE A 79 1.79 3.56 -7.50
N HIS A 80 2.49 4.29 -6.63
CA HIS A 80 3.12 5.56 -6.96
C HIS A 80 4.61 5.49 -6.66
N PRO A 81 5.52 5.62 -7.64
CA PRO A 81 6.91 5.90 -7.36
C PRO A 81 7.01 7.18 -6.54
N VAL A 82 7.75 7.17 -5.44
CA VAL A 82 7.87 8.33 -4.55
C VAL A 82 9.32 8.66 -4.28
N MET A 83 9.59 9.96 -4.10
CA MET A 83 10.90 10.50 -3.79
C MET A 83 10.87 11.13 -2.39
N VAL A 84 11.95 10.94 -1.62
CA VAL A 84 12.12 11.71 -0.37
C VAL A 84 12.68 13.09 -0.71
N PHE A 85 12.73 13.99 0.29
CA PHE A 85 13.23 15.35 0.07
C PHE A 85 14.66 15.40 -0.50
N GLU A 86 15.53 14.48 -0.08
CA GLU A 86 16.90 14.39 -0.61
C GLU A 86 16.96 13.96 -2.08
N ASP A 87 16.03 13.13 -2.52
CA ASP A 87 15.92 12.74 -3.93
C ASP A 87 15.41 13.91 -4.78
N LEU A 88 14.43 14.68 -4.26
CA LEU A 88 13.96 15.91 -4.90
C LEU A 88 15.10 16.92 -5.07
N LYS A 89 15.92 17.15 -4.04
CA LYS A 89 17.09 18.06 -4.13
C LYS A 89 18.04 17.67 -5.27
N LYS A 90 18.34 16.37 -5.41
CA LYS A 90 19.18 15.87 -6.51
C LYS A 90 18.53 16.14 -7.86
N ALA A 91 17.23 15.87 -7.99
CA ALA A 91 16.47 16.10 -9.23
C ALA A 91 16.49 17.59 -9.64
N MET A 92 16.34 18.51 -8.70
CA MET A 92 16.41 19.96 -8.98
C MET A 92 17.76 20.39 -9.55
N GLY A 93 18.86 19.74 -9.14
CA GLY A 93 20.19 19.99 -9.70
C GLY A 93 20.35 19.61 -11.18
N HIS A 94 19.46 18.78 -11.72
CA HIS A 94 19.45 18.41 -13.14
C HIS A 94 18.53 19.30 -14.00
N LEU A 95 17.69 20.14 -13.39
CA LEU A 95 16.75 21.03 -14.07
C LEU A 95 17.31 22.44 -14.31
N GLY A 96 18.53 22.70 -13.85
CA GLY A 96 19.27 23.96 -14.02
C GLY A 96 20.33 23.89 -15.11
#